data_AF-A0AAP4QYV5-F1
#
_entry.id   AF-A0AAP4QYV5-F1
#
_cell.length_a   1.000
_cell.length_b   1.000
_cell.length_c   1.000
_cell.angle_alpha   90.00
_cell.angle_beta   90.00
_cell.angle_gamma   90.00
#
_symmetry.space_group_name_H-M   'P 1'
#
loop_
_entity.id
_entity.type
_entity.pdbx_description
1 polymer ?
#
loop_
_entity_poly.entity_id
_entity_poly.type
_entity_poly.pdbx_seq_one_letter_code
_entity_poly.pdbx_strand_id
1 'polypeptide(L)'
;MSTVKSTSVPPARPDYTDPAFCSALMNDHWVTGDDSEFAKVPANLIADVYRASNAISTIARLVHNSSCEPEMSNAEPLGQAAHLGLLNAAELIGQYLTEVADRMLEGLQLAKHASESAEVRHD
;
A
#
# COMPACT_ATOMS: atom_id res chain seq x y z
N MET A 1 0.52 46.93 -14.48
CA MET A 1 0.66 45.63 -13.80
C MET A 1 -0.22 45.65 -12.57
N SER A 2 -1.37 44.96 -12.59
CA SER A 2 -2.23 44.80 -11.41
C SER A 2 -2.20 43.34 -10.98
N THR A 3 -1.58 43.09 -9.83
CA THR A 3 -1.61 41.80 -9.15
C THR A 3 -2.98 41.58 -8.53
N VAL A 4 -3.75 40.63 -9.04
CA VAL A 4 -4.98 40.15 -8.41
C VAL A 4 -4.58 39.35 -7.17
N LYS A 5 -4.98 39.84 -6.00
CA LYS A 5 -4.77 39.18 -4.71
C LYS A 5 -5.87 38.12 -4.57
N SER A 6 -5.54 36.85 -4.74
CA SER A 6 -6.45 35.74 -4.41
C SER A 6 -6.72 35.75 -2.91
N THR A 7 -7.92 36.21 -2.54
CA THR A 7 -8.42 36.08 -1.17
C THR A 7 -8.82 34.62 -0.97
N SER A 8 -7.92 33.81 -0.41
CA SER A 8 -8.26 32.44 0.02
C SER A 8 -9.22 32.56 1.21
N VAL A 9 -10.50 32.28 0.98
CA VAL A 9 -11.47 32.06 2.04
C VAL A 9 -10.98 30.85 2.86
N PRO A 10 -10.73 30.98 4.18
CA PRO A 10 -10.37 29.83 4.99
C PRO A 10 -11.53 28.83 4.96
N PRO A 11 -11.28 27.52 4.84
CA PRO A 11 -12.33 26.52 4.87
C PRO A 11 -13.11 26.66 6.18
N ALA A 12 -14.44 26.62 6.09
CA ALA A 12 -15.31 26.65 7.26
C ALA A 12 -14.87 25.55 8.24
N ARG A 13 -14.81 25.87 9.54
CA ARG A 13 -14.50 24.87 10.56
C ARG A 13 -15.53 23.74 10.45
N PRO A 14 -15.09 22.47 10.32
CA PRO A 14 -16.01 21.35 10.27
C PRO A 14 -16.87 21.30 11.54
N ASP A 15 -18.13 20.91 11.40
CA ASP A 15 -18.99 20.65 12.54
C ASP A 15 -18.60 19.31 13.17
N TYR A 16 -17.84 19.37 14.26
CA TYR A 16 -17.37 18.20 15.00
C TYR A 16 -18.50 17.48 15.77
N THR A 17 -19.72 18.02 15.77
CA THR A 17 -20.89 17.42 16.44
C THR A 17 -21.82 16.69 15.49
N ASP A 18 -21.59 16.80 14.17
CA ASP A 18 -22.33 16.03 13.17
C ASP A 18 -21.99 14.54 13.32
N PRO A 19 -23.00 13.65 13.52
CA PRO A 19 -22.75 12.21 13.57
C PRO A 19 -22.19 11.63 12.26
N ALA A 20 -22.29 12.35 11.13
CA ALA A 20 -21.65 12.00 9.86
C ALA A 20 -20.22 12.55 9.73
N PHE A 21 -19.73 13.34 10.70
CA PHE A 21 -18.36 13.88 10.68
C PHE A 21 -17.35 12.77 11.00
N CYS A 22 -16.66 12.29 9.97
CA CYS A 22 -15.50 11.41 10.11
C CYS A 22 -14.23 12.26 10.13
N SER A 23 -13.57 12.36 11.30
CA SER A 23 -12.25 12.99 11.37
C SER A 23 -11.22 12.23 10.51
N ALA A 24 -10.09 12.86 10.16
CA ALA A 24 -9.01 12.20 9.41
C ALA A 24 -8.49 10.91 10.05
N LEU A 25 -8.68 10.71 11.37
CA LEU A 25 -8.33 9.49 12.10
C LEU A 25 -9.42 8.39 12.05
N MET A 26 -10.65 8.76 11.70
CA MET A 26 -11.78 7.84 11.54
C MET A 26 -12.11 7.58 10.07
N ASN A 27 -11.39 8.20 9.15
CA ASN A 27 -11.48 7.94 7.74
C ASN A 27 -10.62 6.71 7.45
N ASP A 28 -11.25 5.53 7.46
CA ASP A 28 -10.57 4.32 7.02
C ASP A 28 -10.34 4.43 5.52
N HIS A 29 -9.08 4.60 5.11
CA HIS A 29 -8.69 4.62 3.71
C HIS A 29 -9.01 3.31 2.97
N TRP A 30 -9.40 2.26 3.69
CA TRP A 30 -9.82 0.97 3.16
C TRP A 30 -11.34 0.79 3.08
N VAL A 31 -12.14 1.75 3.57
CA VAL A 31 -13.59 1.76 3.32
C VAL A 31 -13.82 2.32 1.92
N THR A 32 -13.93 1.43 0.95
CA THR A 32 -14.50 1.75 -0.35
C THR A 32 -15.95 2.19 -0.13
N GLY A 33 -16.30 3.39 -0.58
CA GLY A 33 -17.67 3.91 -0.55
C GLY A 33 -18.56 3.18 -1.57
N ASP A 34 -19.41 3.92 -2.28
CA ASP A 34 -20.27 3.42 -3.37
C ASP A 34 -19.49 2.93 -4.62
N ASP A 35 -18.19 2.65 -4.45
CA ASP A 35 -17.33 2.11 -5.49
C ASP A 35 -17.68 0.64 -5.75
N SER A 36 -17.51 0.21 -7.01
CA SER A 36 -17.74 -1.16 -7.45
C SER A 36 -17.08 -2.17 -6.51
N GLU A 37 -17.88 -3.09 -5.96
CA GLU A 37 -17.44 -4.21 -5.12
C GLU A 37 -16.41 -5.13 -5.82
N PHE A 38 -16.30 -5.02 -7.15
CA PHE A 38 -15.35 -5.79 -7.96
C PHE A 38 -14.42 -4.87 -8.77
N ALA A 39 -13.14 -5.20 -8.73
CA ALA A 39 -12.08 -4.48 -9.43
C ALA A 39 -11.20 -5.49 -10.19
N LYS A 40 -10.88 -5.21 -11.45
CA LYS A 40 -10.02 -6.07 -12.28
C LYS A 40 -8.56 -5.68 -12.10
N VAL A 41 -7.77 -6.57 -11.50
CA VAL A 41 -6.33 -6.38 -11.31
C VAL A 41 -5.55 -7.35 -12.20
N PRO A 42 -4.46 -6.92 -12.85
CA PRO A 42 -3.57 -7.81 -13.57
C PRO A 42 -3.01 -8.94 -12.68
N ALA A 43 -3.17 -10.20 -13.09
CA ALA A 43 -2.78 -11.37 -12.29
C ALA A 43 -1.27 -11.42 -11.96
N ASN A 44 -0.42 -10.81 -12.79
CA ASN A 44 1.01 -10.71 -12.52
C ASN A 44 1.30 -9.86 -11.27
N LEU A 45 0.55 -8.78 -11.03
CA LEU A 45 0.72 -7.94 -9.84
C LEU A 45 0.31 -8.70 -8.57
N ILE A 46 -0.74 -9.52 -8.65
CA ILE A 46 -1.13 -10.43 -7.55
C ILE A 46 -0.02 -11.44 -7.28
N ALA A 47 0.58 -12.03 -8.33
CA ALA A 47 1.71 -12.93 -8.17
C ALA A 47 2.93 -12.24 -7.53
N ASP A 48 3.15 -10.96 -7.81
CA ASP A 48 4.20 -10.16 -7.17
C ASP A 48 3.98 -9.98 -5.67
N VAL A 49 2.73 -9.73 -5.25
CA VAL A 49 2.37 -9.69 -3.82
C VAL A 49 2.67 -11.03 -3.14
N TYR A 50 2.29 -12.15 -3.74
CA TYR A 50 2.59 -13.47 -3.19
C TYR A 50 4.10 -13.74 -3.07
N ARG A 51 4.88 -13.37 -4.09
CA ARG A 51 6.35 -13.51 -4.07
C ARG A 51 6.97 -12.68 -2.95
N ALA A 52 6.56 -11.42 -2.83
CA ALA A 52 7.04 -10.52 -1.79
C ALA A 52 6.69 -11.03 -0.37
N SER A 53 5.46 -11.47 -0.16
CA SER A 53 5.00 -12.03 1.12
C SER A 53 5.78 -13.29 1.52
N ASN A 54 6.03 -14.20 0.56
CA ASN A 54 6.84 -15.39 0.80
C ASN A 54 8.29 -15.03 1.14
N ALA A 55 8.87 -14.03 0.47
CA ALA A 55 10.22 -13.57 0.74
C ALA A 55 10.34 -12.97 2.16
N ILE A 56 9.41 -12.10 2.57
CA ILE A 56 9.38 -11.54 3.93
C ILE A 56 9.23 -12.66 4.98
N SER A 57 8.31 -13.60 4.75
CA SER A 57 8.10 -14.75 5.65
C SER A 57 9.36 -15.62 5.80
N THR A 58 10.12 -15.76 4.72
CA THR A 58 11.39 -16.51 4.71
C THR A 58 12.46 -15.77 5.48
N ILE A 59 12.60 -14.46 5.26
CA ILE A 59 13.54 -13.61 6.01
C ILE A 59 13.22 -13.64 7.50
N ALA A 60 11.95 -13.50 7.87
CA ALA A 60 11.51 -13.54 9.26
C ALA A 60 11.89 -14.86 9.94
N ARG A 61 11.69 -16.00 9.25
CA ARG A 61 12.14 -17.31 9.74
C ARG A 61 13.65 -17.39 9.92
N LEU A 62 14.43 -16.91 8.96
CA LEU A 62 15.90 -16.94 9.06
C LEU A 62 16.40 -16.12 10.26
N VAL A 63 15.88 -14.91 10.43
CA VAL A 63 16.23 -14.04 11.56
C VAL A 63 15.77 -14.66 12.89
N HIS A 64 14.57 -15.23 12.94
CA HIS A 64 14.04 -15.90 14.12
C HIS A 64 14.89 -17.10 14.52
N ASN A 65 15.13 -18.04 13.60
CA ASN A 65 15.93 -19.24 13.86
C ASN A 65 17.34 -18.87 14.34
N SER A 66 17.96 -17.89 13.70
CA SER A 66 19.28 -17.38 14.08
C SER A 66 19.30 -16.73 15.47
N SER A 67 18.24 -16.01 15.86
CA SER A 67 18.17 -15.29 17.13
C SER A 67 17.70 -16.17 18.30
N CYS A 68 16.89 -17.20 18.03
CA CYS A 68 16.17 -17.95 19.06
C CYS A 68 16.58 -19.44 19.15
N GLU A 69 17.16 -20.03 18.10
CA GLU A 69 17.55 -21.46 18.08
C GLU A 69 19.07 -21.75 17.88
N PRO A 70 20.03 -20.98 18.44
CA PRO A 70 21.45 -21.35 18.34
C PRO A 70 21.77 -22.68 19.03
N GLU A 71 21.22 -22.88 20.24
CA GLU A 71 21.61 -23.99 21.12
C GLU A 71 20.98 -25.33 20.74
N MET A 72 19.85 -25.32 20.03
CA MET A 72 19.19 -26.55 19.58
C MET A 72 19.80 -27.13 18.28
N SER A 73 20.55 -26.32 17.53
CA SER A 73 21.04 -26.70 16.19
C SER A 73 22.56 -26.93 16.12
N ASN A 74 23.34 -26.58 17.16
CA ASN A 74 24.80 -26.49 17.13
C ASN A 74 25.35 -25.62 15.98
N ALA A 75 24.51 -24.79 15.36
CA ALA A 75 24.90 -23.87 14.30
C ALA A 75 25.25 -22.52 14.91
N GLU A 76 26.29 -21.86 14.37
CA GLU A 76 26.56 -20.48 14.74
C GLU A 76 25.41 -19.58 14.28
N PRO A 77 24.94 -18.65 15.14
CA PRO A 77 24.00 -17.60 14.72
C PRO A 77 24.54 -16.83 13.51
N LEU A 78 23.62 -16.33 12.70
CA LEU A 78 23.98 -15.33 11.69
C LEU A 78 24.64 -14.14 12.37
N GLY A 79 25.80 -13.74 11.86
CA GLY A 79 26.50 -12.55 12.35
C GLY A 79 25.66 -11.28 12.18
N GLN A 80 26.00 -10.23 12.94
CA GLN A 80 25.28 -8.95 12.93
C GLN A 80 25.08 -8.38 11.51
N ALA A 81 26.10 -8.45 10.66
CA ALA A 81 26.02 -7.97 9.28
C ALA A 81 24.97 -8.74 8.45
N ALA A 82 24.81 -10.04 8.67
CA ALA A 82 23.81 -10.86 7.98
C ALA A 82 22.39 -10.51 8.46
N HIS A 83 22.19 -10.30 9.77
CA HIS A 83 20.89 -9.81 10.28
C HIS A 83 20.53 -8.45 9.69
N LEU A 84 21.46 -7.49 9.68
CA LEU A 84 21.22 -6.17 9.08
C LEU A 84 20.92 -6.28 7.59
N GLY A 85 21.65 -7.12 6.86
CA GLY A 85 21.39 -7.37 5.44
C GLY A 85 20.01 -7.95 5.18
N LEU A 86 19.58 -8.91 5.99
CA LEU A 86 18.25 -9.52 5.91
C LEU A 86 17.12 -8.51 6.22
N LEU A 87 17.30 -7.67 7.24
CA LEU A 87 16.32 -6.63 7.58
C LEU A 87 16.25 -5.54 6.50
N ASN A 88 17.38 -5.11 5.95
CA ASN A 88 17.42 -4.19 4.80
C ASN A 88 16.74 -4.81 3.56
N ALA A 89 16.94 -6.11 3.31
CA ALA A 89 16.22 -6.80 2.24
C ALA A 89 14.70 -6.82 2.48
N ALA A 90 14.24 -7.03 3.72
CA ALA A 90 12.82 -6.96 4.05
C ALA A 90 12.25 -5.55 3.83
N GLU A 91 13.00 -4.50 4.16
CA GLU A 91 12.62 -3.11 3.89
C GLU A 91 12.45 -2.85 2.37
N LEU A 92 13.43 -3.28 1.56
CA LEU A 92 13.36 -3.15 0.10
C LEU A 92 12.15 -3.89 -0.50
N ILE A 93 11.82 -5.08 0.02
CA ILE A 93 10.62 -5.81 -0.41
C ILE A 93 9.34 -5.05 0.00
N GLY A 94 9.34 -4.38 1.16
CA GLY A 94 8.26 -3.50 1.58
C GLY A 94 8.05 -2.33 0.61
N GLN A 95 9.13 -1.66 0.20
CA GLN A 95 9.10 -0.60 -0.81
C GLN A 95 8.58 -1.11 -2.16
N TYR A 96 9.03 -2.31 -2.58
CA TYR A 96 8.52 -2.95 -3.79
C TYR A 96 7.00 -3.23 -3.71
N LEU A 97 6.49 -3.64 -2.55
CA LEU A 97 5.05 -3.85 -2.36
C LEU A 97 4.25 -2.55 -2.51
N THR A 98 4.80 -1.41 -2.09
CA THR A 98 4.20 -0.09 -2.35
C THR A 98 4.11 0.17 -3.85
N GLU A 99 5.19 -0.08 -4.61
CA GLU A 99 5.17 0.08 -6.07
C GLU A 99 4.21 -0.89 -6.78
N VAL A 100 4.03 -2.11 -6.24
CA VAL A 100 3.01 -3.05 -6.74
C VAL A 100 1.61 -2.48 -6.50
N ALA A 101 1.33 -1.96 -5.30
CA ALA A 101 0.04 -1.38 -4.96
C ALA A 101 -0.29 -0.15 -5.83
N ASP A 102 0.69 0.73 -6.07
CA ASP A 102 0.52 1.90 -6.95
C ASP A 102 0.15 1.46 -8.37
N ARG A 103 0.86 0.47 -8.94
CA ARG A 103 0.53 -0.09 -10.27
C ARG A 103 -0.86 -0.73 -10.32
N MET A 104 -1.30 -1.36 -9.24
CA MET A 104 -2.66 -1.89 -9.17
C MET A 104 -3.68 -0.74 -9.22
N LEU A 105 -3.48 0.31 -8.43
CA LEU A 105 -4.36 1.48 -8.39
C LEU A 105 -4.41 2.22 -9.73
N GLU A 106 -3.26 2.45 -10.36
CA GLU A 106 -3.16 3.04 -11.71
C GLU A 106 -3.92 2.20 -12.74
N GLY A 107 -3.77 0.87 -12.68
CA GLY A 107 -4.49 -0.06 -13.54
C GLY A 107 -6.01 0.04 -13.38
N LEU A 108 -6.49 0.23 -12.16
CA LEU A 108 -7.92 0.42 -11.87
C LEU A 108 -8.44 1.75 -12.44
N GLN A 109 -7.70 2.84 -12.26
CA GLN A 109 -8.08 4.15 -12.80
C GLN A 109 -8.15 4.13 -14.34
N LEU A 110 -7.17 3.49 -14.99
CA LEU A 110 -7.17 3.33 -16.45
C LEU A 110 -8.35 2.49 -16.93
N ALA A 111 -8.67 1.39 -16.24
CA ALA A 111 -9.82 0.55 -16.58
C ALA A 111 -11.15 1.30 -16.45
N LYS A 112 -11.30 2.12 -15.39
CA LYS A 112 -12.48 2.96 -15.17
C LYS A 112 -12.66 4.00 -16.29
N HIS A 113 -11.59 4.72 -16.65
CA HIS A 113 -11.65 5.68 -17.75
C HIS A 113 -11.97 5.02 -19.10
N ALA A 114 -11.44 3.82 -19.34
CA ALA A 114 -11.75 3.06 -20.55
C ALA A 114 -13.21 2.62 -20.62
N SER A 115 -13.82 2.20 -19.50
CA SER A 115 -15.24 1.85 -19.47
C SER A 115 -16.15 3.06 -19.67
N GLU A 116 -15.87 4.18 -18.99
CA GLU A 116 -16.63 5.43 -19.15
C GLU A 116 -16.58 5.93 -20.62
N SER A 117 -15.42 5.84 -21.26
CA SER A 117 -15.26 6.24 -22.67
C SER A 117 -15.97 5.31 -23.66
N ALA A 118 -16.16 4.03 -23.30
CA ALA A 118 -16.88 3.07 -24.14
C ALA A 118 -18.40 3.28 -24.07
N GLU A 119 -18.94 3.61 -22.89
CA GLU A 119 -20.37 3.89 -22.70
C GLU A 119 -20.83 5.12 -23.48
N VAL A 120 -20.04 6.21 -23.51
CA VAL A 120 -20.35 7.44 -24.27
C VAL A 120 -20.42 7.21 -25.79
N ARG A 121 -19.87 6.10 -26.29
CA ARG A 121 -19.77 5.78 -27.72
C ARG A 121 -20.93 4.92 -28.24
N HIS A 122 -21.83 4.48 -27.37
CA HIS A 122 -22.97 3.62 -27.70
C HIS A 122 -24.31 4.37 -27.85
N ASP A 123 -24.30 5.70 -27.78
CA ASP A 123 -25.43 6.60 -28.09
C ASP A 123 -25.30 7.22 -29.50
#